data_AF-A0A0C2GVE0-F1
#
_entry.id   AF-A0A0C2GVE0-F1
#
_cell.length_a   1.000
_cell.length_b   1.000
_cell.length_c   1.000
_cell.angle_alpha   90.00
_cell.angle_beta   90.00
_cell.angle_gamma   90.00
#
_symmetry.space_group_name_H-M   'P 1'
#
loop_
_entity.id
_entity.type
_entity.pdbx_description
1 polymer ?
#
loop_
_entity_poly.entity_id
_entity_poly.type
_entity_poly.pdbx_seq_one_letter_code
_entity_poly.pdbx_strand_id
1 'polypeptide(L)' 'MFVNIAYFAVLSIDEILESDAVAVTFAKKVMGPFAPLVPLFVACSCIGSLNGILFTSSRMFFAGAR' A
#
# COMPACT_ATOMS: atom_id res chain seq x y z
N MET A 1 -6.09 10.26 -5.03
CA MET A 1 -7.10 11.27 -4.60
C MET A 1 -8.27 10.62 -3.89
N PHE A 2 -9.12 9.83 -4.58
CA PHE A 2 -10.33 9.25 -3.99
C PHE A 2 -10.08 8.30 -2.80
N VAL A 3 -8.95 7.60 -2.78
CA VAL A 3 -8.56 6.74 -1.65
C VAL A 3 -8.42 7.54 -0.35
N ASN A 4 -7.82 8.73 -0.38
CA ASN A 4 -7.69 9.57 0.81
C ASN A 4 -9.06 10.05 1.30
N ILE A 5 -9.96 10.41 0.38
CA ILE A 5 -11.34 10.79 0.72
C ILE A 5 -12.05 9.62 1.41
N ALA A 6 -11.90 8.40 0.88
CA ALA A 6 -12.49 7.20 1.49
C ALA A 6 -11.93 6.91 2.89
N TYR A 7 -10.62 7.07 3.11
CA TYR A 7 -10.03 6.89 4.44
C TYR A 7 -10.57 7.91 5.45
N PHE A 8 -10.61 9.20 5.09
CA PHE A 8 -11.12 10.24 5.98
C PHE A 8 -12.64 10.16 6.22
N ALA A 9 -13.39 9.52 5.32
CA ALA A 9 -14.83 9.31 5.52
C ALA A 9 -15.15 8.22 6.56
N VAL A 10 -14.22 7.30 6.83
CA VAL A 10 -14.47 6.11 7.66
C VAL A 10 -13.60 6.06 8.92
N LEU A 11 -12.37 6.56 8.88
CA LEU A 11 -11.47 6.59 10.03
C LEU A 11 -11.41 7.99 10.65
N SER A 12 -11.31 8.04 11.98
CA SER A 12 -10.93 9.27 12.68
C SER A 12 -9.44 9.57 12.50
N ILE A 13 -9.05 10.82 12.79
CA ILE A 13 -7.65 11.27 12.67
C ILE A 13 -6.74 10.46 13.60
N ASP A 14 -7.18 10.19 14.83
CA ASP A 14 -6.42 9.40 15.80
C ASP A 14 -6.18 7.97 15.30
N GLU A 15 -7.20 7.33 14.71
CA GLU A 15 -7.05 5.96 14.15
C GLU A 15 -6.10 5.90 12.95
N ILE A 16 -5.99 6.97 12.18
CA ILE A 16 -5.03 7.04 11.07
C ILE A 16 -3.62 7.21 11.59
N LEU A 17 -3.44 8.02 12.63
CA LEU A 17 -2.12 8.30 13.23
C LEU A 17 -1.59 7.12 14.05
N GLU A 18 -2.48 6.39 14.73
CA GLU A 18 -2.12 5.24 15.55
C GLU A 18 -2.01 3.93 14.72
N SER A 19 -2.52 3.93 13.48
CA SER A 19 -2.47 2.74 12.62
C SER A 19 -1.15 2.59 11.89
N ASP A 20 -0.50 1.44 12.11
CA ASP A 20 0.71 1.01 11.38
C ASP A 20 0.40 0.68 9.89
N ALA A 21 -0.86 0.35 9.57
CA ALA A 21 -1.31 0.04 8.23
C ALA A 21 -2.75 0.51 8.00
N VAL A 22 -2.91 1.77 7.57
CA VAL A 22 -4.22 2.45 7.38
C VAL A 22 -5.17 1.64 6.51
N ALA A 23 -4.68 1.00 5.44
CA ALA A 23 -5.47 0.17 4.55
C ALA A 23 -6.10 -1.04 5.26
N VAL A 24 -5.38 -1.65 6.20
CA VAL A 24 -5.85 -2.81 6.97
C VAL A 24 -6.87 -2.38 8.02
N THR A 25 -6.65 -1.26 8.70
CA THR A 25 -7.62 -0.70 9.66
C THR A 25 -8.92 -0.32 8.96
N PHE A 26 -8.84 0.29 7.77
CA PHE A 26 -10.00 0.56 6.92
C PHE A 26 -10.74 -0.72 6.49
N ALA A 27 -9.99 -1.72 6.02
CA ALA A 27 -10.57 -3.00 5.61
C ALA A 27 -11.33 -3.70 6.74
N LYS A 28 -10.78 -3.68 7.96
CA LYS A 28 -11.43 -4.24 9.15
C LYS A 28 -12.79 -3.57 9.44
N LYS A 29 -12.89 -2.25 9.26
CA LYS A 29 -14.14 -1.50 9.49
C LYS A 29 -15.18 -1.69 8.38
N VAL A 30 -14.76 -1.74 7.12
CA VAL A 30 -15.68 -1.72 5.97
C VAL A 30 -16.02 -3.12 5.46
N MET A 31 -15.05 -4.03 5.44
CA MET A 31 -15.14 -5.31 4.71
C MET A 31 -15.43 -6.51 5.61
N GLY A 32 -15.38 -6.35 6.94
CA GLY A 32 -15.69 -7.42 7.90
C GLY A 32 -14.91 -8.73 7.61
N PRO A 33 -15.57 -9.84 7.26
CA PRO A 33 -14.91 -11.12 6.98
C PRO A 33 -13.98 -11.11 5.75
N PHE A 34 -14.15 -10.14 4.83
CA PHE A 34 -13.28 -9.97 3.66
C PHE A 34 -12.06 -9.09 3.93
N ALA A 35 -11.90 -8.54 5.13
CA ALA A 35 -10.75 -7.74 5.53
C ALA A 35 -9.37 -8.35 5.19
N PRO A 36 -9.11 -9.67 5.31
CA PRO A 36 -7.80 -10.24 4.99
C PRO A 36 -7.44 -10.22 3.49
N LEU A 37 -8.37 -9.92 2.58
CA LEU A 37 -8.03 -9.76 1.16
C LEU A 37 -7.22 -8.50 0.90
N VAL A 38 -7.47 -7.42 1.65
CA VAL A 38 -6.74 -6.16 1.47
C VAL A 38 -5.23 -6.32 1.70
N PRO A 39 -4.74 -6.88 2.82
CA PRO A 39 -3.31 -7.09 2.99
C PRO A 39 -2.69 -8.04 1.94
N LEU A 40 -3.46 -9.01 1.41
CA LEU A 40 -3.00 -9.87 0.31
C LEU A 40 -2.71 -9.05 -0.95
N PHE A 41 -3.65 -8.23 -1.39
CA PHE A 41 -3.46 -7.38 -2.57
C PHE A 41 -2.37 -6.33 -2.37
N VAL A 42 -2.27 -5.76 -1.16
CA VAL A 42 -1.17 -4.84 -0.81
C VAL A 42 0.18 -5.55 -0.91
N ALA A 43 0.30 -6.77 -0.39
CA ALA A 43 1.53 -7.56 -0.50
C ALA A 43 1.90 -7.86 -1.96
N CYS A 44 0.95 -8.29 -2.79
CA CYS A 44 1.17 -8.51 -4.22
C CYS A 44 1.63 -7.22 -4.93
N SER A 45 1.06 -6.07 -4.59
CA SER A 45 1.47 -4.76 -5.14
C SER A 45 2.92 -4.40 -4.77
N CYS A 46 3.30 -4.61 -3.50
CA CYS A 46 4.67 -4.38 -3.04
C CYS A 46 5.68 -5.29 -3.75
N ILE A 47 5.34 -6.58 -3.93
CA ILE A 47 6.19 -7.55 -4.66
C ILE A 47 6.38 -7.11 -6.12
N GLY A 48 5.29 -6.71 -6.80
CA GLY A 48 5.36 -6.23 -8.17
C GLY A 48 6.24 -4.97 -8.30
N SER A 49 6.11 -4.05 -7.35
CA SER A 49 6.91 -2.82 -7.31
C SER A 49 8.39 -3.11 -7.12
N LEU A 50 8.74 -3.99 -6.17
CA LEU A 50 10.13 -4.42 -5.94
C LEU A 50 10.75 -5.04 -7.20
N ASN A 51 10.00 -5.91 -7.89
CA ASN A 51 10.46 -6.54 -9.12
C ASN A 51 10.75 -5.50 -10.23
N GLY A 52 9.83 -4.54 -10.43
CA GLY A 52 10.03 -3.45 -11.38
C GLY A 52 11.24 -2.56 -11.05
N ILE A 53 11.47 -2.28 -9.76
CA ILE A 53 12.63 -1.50 -9.30
C ILE A 53 13.93 -2.25 -9.59
N LEU A 54 14.00 -3.56 -9.37
CA LEU A 54 15.23 -4.34 -9.63
C LEU A 54 15.64 -4.27 -11.11
N PHE A 55 14.69 -4.45 -12.04
CA PHE A 55 14.97 -4.32 -13.46
C PHE A 55 15.44 -2.92 -13.83
N THR A 56 14.78 -1.88 -13.32
CA THR A 56 15.14 -0.49 -13.62
C THR A 56 16.49 -0.11 -13.01
N SER A 57 16.79 -0.58 -11.81
CA SER A 57 18.04 -0.29 -11.09
C SER A 57 19.27 -0.75 -11.86
N SER A 58 19.23 -1.97 -12.42
CA SER A 58 20.34 -2.48 -13.26
C SER A 58 20.64 -1.56 -14.46
N ARG A 59 19.60 -0.97 -15.07
CA ARG A 59 19.73 -0.04 -16.20
C ARG A 59 20.34 1.30 -15.76
N MET A 60 19.98 1.79 -14.57
CA MET A 60 20.56 3.01 -14.01
C MET A 60 22.05 2.85 -13.73
N PHE A 61 22.49 1.74 -13.12
CA PHE A 61 23.91 1.53 -12.85
C PHE A 61 24.74 1.35 -14.13
N PHE A 62 24.22 0.64 -15.14
CA PHE A 62 24.88 0.56 -16.46
C PHE A 62 25.00 1.94 -17.13
N ALA A 63 24.03 2.82 -16.93
CA ALA A 63 24.05 4.18 -17.44
C ALA A 63 25.00 5.12 -16.70
N GLY A 64 25.22 4.91 -15.39
CA GLY A 64 26.16 5.71 -14.60
C GLY A 64 27.61 5.28 -14.73
N ALA A 65 27.86 4.03 -15.13
CA ALA A 65 29.21 3.49 -15.34
C ALA A 65 29.77 3.77 -16.75
N ARG A 66 28.94 4.27 -17.67
CA ARG A 66 29.35 4.62 -19.04
C ARG A 66 29.89 6.05 -19.12
#